data_AF-A0A1Q7LWF8-F1
#
_entry.id   AF-A0A1Q7LWF8-F1
#
_cell.length_a   1.000
_cell.length_b   1.000
_cell.length_c   1.000
_cell.angle_alpha   90.00
_cell.angle_beta   90.00
_cell.angle_gamma   90.00
#
_symmetry.space_group_name_H-M   'P 1'
#
loop_
_entity.id
_entity.type
_entity.pdbx_description
1 polymer ?
#
loop_
_entity_poly.entity_id
_entity_poly.type
_entity_poly.pdbx_seq_one_letter_code
_entity_poly.pdbx_strand_id
1 'polypeptide(L)'
;MRLPTATVDLVLGFISGGSLLVASIVSFYLAYRSSITTLRVLSLLLGLFALAHGSYHLLFTFIIGYPARAFLDSTSVTVLIIFALYYSKRGGLA
;
A
#
# COMPACT_ATOMS: atom_id res chain seq x y z
N MET A 1 18.28 -27.95 -5.04
CA MET A 1 19.00 -26.91 -4.26
C MET A 1 17.94 -26.08 -3.55
N ARG A 2 17.72 -26.26 -2.24
CA ARG A 2 16.76 -25.45 -1.45
C ARG A 2 17.47 -24.15 -1.08
N LEU A 3 16.98 -23.02 -1.57
CA LEU A 3 17.41 -21.72 -1.08
C LEU A 3 17.02 -21.60 0.41
N PRO A 4 17.85 -20.97 1.26
CA PRO A 4 17.46 -20.69 2.63
C PRO A 4 16.16 -19.89 2.64
N THR A 5 15.19 -20.27 3.47
CA THR A 5 13.87 -19.60 3.57
C THR A 5 14.02 -18.09 3.78
N ALA A 6 14.99 -17.69 4.60
CA ALA A 6 15.32 -16.29 4.85
C ALA A 6 15.69 -15.49 3.59
N THR A 7 16.34 -16.12 2.60
CA THR A 7 16.70 -15.45 1.33
C THR A 7 15.45 -15.23 0.46
N VAL A 8 14.53 -16.19 0.45
CA VAL A 8 13.28 -16.10 -0.29
C VAL A 8 12.39 -15.02 0.31
N ASP A 9 12.23 -14.99 1.63
CA ASP A 9 11.43 -13.99 2.34
C ASP A 9 11.93 -12.56 2.10
N LEU A 10 13.26 -12.38 2.07
CA LEU A 10 13.88 -11.10 1.78
C LEU A 10 13.59 -10.65 0.35
N VAL A 11 13.78 -11.52 -0.65
CA VAL A 11 13.51 -11.20 -2.06
C VAL A 11 12.03 -10.87 -2.27
N LEU A 12 11.12 -11.66 -1.69
CA LEU A 12 9.68 -11.43 -1.81
C LEU A 12 9.25 -10.10 -1.16
N GLY A 13 9.78 -9.78 0.02
CA GLY A 13 9.49 -8.50 0.68
C GLY A 13 10.02 -7.30 -0.13
N PHE A 14 11.18 -7.42 -0.75
CA PHE A 14 11.71 -6.37 -1.65
C PHE A 14 10.87 -6.19 -2.91
N ILE A 15 10.49 -7.27 -3.58
CA ILE A 15 9.67 -7.21 -4.80
C ILE A 15 8.29 -6.65 -4.44
N SER A 16 7.62 -7.24 -3.44
CA SER A 16 6.27 -6.82 -3.04
C SER A 16 6.26 -5.37 -2.55
N GLY A 17 7.16 -5.02 -1.62
CA GLY A 17 7.27 -3.68 -1.08
C GLY A 17 7.64 -2.65 -2.14
N GLY A 18 8.64 -2.95 -2.97
CA GLY A 18 9.06 -2.09 -4.08
C GLY A 18 7.96 -1.86 -5.11
N SER A 19 7.24 -2.91 -5.53
CA SER A 19 6.11 -2.79 -6.45
C SER A 19 4.99 -1.92 -5.88
N LEU A 20 4.68 -2.05 -4.59
CA LEU A 20 3.67 -1.24 -3.92
C LEU A 20 4.11 0.23 -3.78
N LEU A 21 5.39 0.50 -3.51
CA LEU A 21 5.91 1.87 -3.53
C LEU A 21 5.76 2.50 -4.92
N VAL A 22 6.11 1.78 -5.99
CA VAL A 22 5.91 2.28 -7.35
C VAL A 22 4.42 2.52 -7.64
N ALA A 23 3.55 1.59 -7.25
CA ALA A 23 2.10 1.75 -7.39
C ALA A 23 1.57 2.97 -6.62
N SER A 24 2.14 3.28 -5.46
CA SER A 24 1.78 4.47 -4.69
C SER A 24 2.08 5.77 -5.44
N ILE A 25 3.25 5.85 -6.08
CA ILE A 25 3.66 7.01 -6.88
C ILE A 25 2.71 7.20 -8.06
N VAL A 26 2.37 6.13 -8.77
CA VAL A 26 1.41 6.18 -9.88
C VAL A 26 0.04 6.66 -9.41
N SER A 27 -0.42 6.18 -8.26
CA SER A 27 -1.72 6.57 -7.69
C SER A 27 -1.72 8.05 -7.25
N PHE A 28 -0.65 8.53 -6.62
CA PHE A 28 -0.51 9.95 -6.27
C PHE A 28 -0.41 10.83 -7.50
N TYR A 29 0.28 10.39 -8.55
CA TYR A 29 0.33 11.10 -9.83
C TYR A 29 -1.06 11.19 -10.46
N LEU A 30 -1.82 10.09 -10.47
CA LEU A 30 -3.20 10.08 -10.97
C LEU A 30 -4.09 11.02 -10.17
N ALA A 31 -3.96 11.04 -8.83
CA ALA A 31 -4.67 11.97 -7.98
C ALA A 31 -4.34 13.44 -8.31
N TYR A 32 -3.06 13.75 -8.50
CA TYR A 32 -2.60 15.10 -8.85
C TYR A 32 -3.14 15.54 -10.22
N ARG A 33 -3.18 14.64 -11.19
CA ARG A 33 -3.61 14.95 -12.56
C ARG A 33 -5.13 14.94 -12.75
N SER A 34 -5.88 14.23 -11.91
CA SER A 34 -7.31 14.03 -12.10
C SER A 34 -8.13 15.27 -11.75
N SER A 35 -8.98 15.69 -12.70
CA SER A 35 -10.00 16.72 -12.48
C SER A 35 -11.26 16.19 -11.79
N ILE A 36 -11.44 14.85 -11.72
CA ILE A 36 -12.62 14.22 -11.14
C ILE A 36 -12.36 14.00 -9.65
N THR A 37 -13.08 14.73 -8.79
CA THR A 37 -12.91 14.66 -7.33
C THR A 37 -12.99 13.23 -6.79
N THR A 38 -13.92 12.41 -7.28
CA THR A 38 -14.05 11.01 -6.86
C THR A 38 -12.80 10.19 -7.19
N LEU A 39 -12.31 10.27 -8.42
CA LEU A 39 -11.12 9.54 -8.86
C LEU A 39 -9.88 10.03 -8.11
N ARG A 40 -9.79 11.34 -7.86
CA ARG A 40 -8.71 11.93 -7.05
C ARG A 40 -8.68 11.34 -5.64
N VAL A 41 -9.81 11.33 -4.94
CA VAL A 41 -9.89 10.78 -3.56
C VAL A 41 -9.57 9.30 -3.54
N LEU A 42 -10.13 8.51 -4.47
CA LEU A 42 -9.83 7.08 -4.58
C LEU A 42 -8.34 6.84 -4.85
N SER A 43 -7.72 7.63 -5.73
CA SER A 43 -6.30 7.50 -6.06
C SER A 43 -5.40 7.93 -4.89
N LEU A 44 -5.78 8.94 -4.11
CA LEU A 44 -5.07 9.32 -2.89
C LEU A 44 -5.13 8.21 -1.84
N LEU A 45 -6.32 7.65 -1.60
CA LEU A 45 -6.49 6.56 -0.63
C LEU A 45 -5.74 5.30 -1.06
N LEU A 46 -5.81 4.94 -2.35
CA LEU A 46 -5.08 3.80 -2.90
C LEU A 46 -3.56 4.02 -2.83
N GLY A 47 -3.09 5.23 -3.13
CA GLY A 47 -1.68 5.59 -2.99
C GLY A 47 -1.21 5.53 -1.54
N LEU A 48 -2.00 6.03 -0.60
CA LEU A 48 -1.67 6.00 0.82
C LEU A 48 -1.65 4.56 1.37
N PHE A 49 -2.59 3.71 0.94
CA PHE A 49 -2.58 2.27 1.22
C PHE A 49 -1.30 1.62 0.70
N ALA A 50 -0.99 1.79 -0.59
CA ALA A 50 0.16 1.17 -1.23
C ALA A 50 1.49 1.66 -0.62
N LEU A 51 1.57 2.94 -0.25
CA LEU A 51 2.72 3.51 0.44
C LEU A 51 2.91 2.86 1.82
N ALA A 52 1.85 2.82 2.65
CA ALA A 52 1.93 2.25 4.00
C ALA A 52 2.20 0.74 3.97
N HIS A 53 1.48 -0.01 3.13
CA HIS A 53 1.62 -1.46 3.01
C HIS A 53 2.94 -1.86 2.34
N GLY A 54 3.36 -1.14 1.30
CA GLY A 54 4.66 -1.35 0.66
C GLY A 54 5.82 -1.05 1.60
N SER A 55 5.71 0.03 2.38
CA SER A 55 6.66 0.33 3.45
C SER A 55 6.70 -0.79 4.48
N TYR A 56 5.55 -1.32 4.92
CA TYR A 56 5.51 -2.47 5.83
C TYR A 56 6.32 -3.67 5.28
N HIS A 57 6.15 -4.06 4.01
CA HIS A 57 6.89 -5.18 3.42
C HIS A 57 8.40 -4.92 3.34
N LEU A 58 8.83 -3.69 3.05
CA LEU A 58 10.26 -3.33 3.11
C LEU A 58 10.78 -3.29 4.55
N LEU A 59 10.05 -2.69 5.47
CA LEU A 59 10.41 -2.66 6.89
C LEU A 59 10.32 -4.06 7.54
N PHE A 60 9.68 -5.03 6.90
CA PHE A 60 9.69 -6.43 7.33
C PHE A 60 11.03 -7.09 7.01
N THR A 61 11.64 -6.76 5.87
CA THR A 61 12.95 -7.29 5.45
C THR A 61 14.11 -6.63 6.19
N PHE A 62 14.00 -5.35 6.54
CA PHE A 62 14.94 -4.67 7.42
C PHE A 62 14.55 -4.90 8.88
N ILE A 63 15.50 -5.11 9.81
CA ILE A 63 15.25 -5.41 11.23
C ILE A 63 14.75 -4.13 11.97
N ILE A 64 13.64 -3.55 11.53
CA ILE A 64 13.03 -2.37 12.13
C ILE A 64 11.97 -2.87 13.11
N GLY A 65 11.96 -2.29 14.32
CA GLY A 65 11.24 -2.81 15.49
C GLY A 65 9.75 -3.08 15.24
N TYR A 66 9.26 -4.12 15.91
CA TYR A 66 7.85 -4.56 15.94
C TYR A 66 6.79 -3.43 16.00
N PRO A 67 6.94 -2.34 16.80
CA PRO A 67 5.92 -1.29 16.87
C PRO A 67 5.70 -0.54 15.54
N ALA A 68 6.78 -0.26 14.78
CA ALA A 68 6.65 0.41 13.49
C ALA A 68 5.90 -0.47 12.47
N ARG A 69 6.14 -1.79 12.53
CA ARG A 69 5.47 -2.78 11.68
C ARG A 69 3.98 -2.85 11.98
N ALA A 70 3.62 -3.00 13.26
CA ALA A 70 2.23 -3.08 13.69
C ALA A 70 1.43 -1.81 13.32
N PHE A 71 2.06 -0.64 13.45
CA PHE A 71 1.45 0.63 13.05
C PHE A 71 1.20 0.71 11.55
N LEU A 72 2.20 0.39 10.72
CA LEU A 72 2.06 0.45 9.25
C LEU A 72 1.03 -0.54 8.72
N ASP A 73 1.03 -1.76 9.25
CA ASP A 73 0.05 -2.79 8.88
C ASP A 73 -1.37 -2.32 9.19
N SER A 74 -1.63 -1.94 10.45
CA SER A 74 -2.94 -1.45 10.90
C SER A 74 -3.39 -0.20 10.13
N THR A 75 -2.47 0.72 9.87
CA THR A 75 -2.75 1.95 9.10
C THR A 75 -3.13 1.61 7.66
N SER A 76 -2.39 0.70 7.02
CA SER A 76 -2.69 0.30 5.63
C SER A 76 -4.09 -0.30 5.51
N VAL A 77 -4.48 -1.20 6.42
CA VAL A 77 -5.82 -1.80 6.45
C VAL A 77 -6.90 -0.75 6.69
N THR A 78 -6.67 0.19 7.61
CA THR A 78 -7.61 1.28 7.89
C THR A 78 -7.87 2.13 6.64
N VAL A 79 -6.80 2.50 5.92
CA VAL A 79 -6.91 3.26 4.67
C VAL A 79 -7.67 2.46 3.60
N LEU A 80 -7.43 1.15 3.51
CA LEU A 80 -8.13 0.28 2.56
C LEU A 80 -9.64 0.17 2.87
N ILE A 81 -10.01 0.10 4.14
CA ILE A 81 -11.41 0.13 4.56
C ILE A 81 -12.07 1.45 4.16
N ILE A 82 -11.41 2.58 4.40
CA ILE A 82 -11.91 3.91 4.00
C ILE A 82 -12.07 3.97 2.47
N PHE A 83 -11.09 3.45 1.72
CA PHE A 83 -11.16 3.32 0.26
C PHE A 83 -12.40 2.53 -0.16
N ALA A 84 -12.61 1.34 0.40
CA ALA A 84 -13.74 0.48 0.05
C ALA A 84 -15.09 1.14 0.35
N LEU A 85 -15.23 1.79 1.52
CA LEU A 85 -16.44 2.52 1.89
C LEU A 85 -16.70 3.71 0.96
N TYR A 86 -15.66 4.47 0.61
CA TYR A 86 -15.79 5.61 -0.30
C TYR A 86 -16.15 5.15 -1.72
N TYR A 87 -15.50 4.09 -2.20
CA TYR A 87 -15.77 3.48 -3.49
C TYR A 87 -17.20 2.95 -3.58
N SER A 88 -17.68 2.24 -2.56
CA SER A 88 -19.06 1.74 -2.52
C SER A 88 -20.08 2.88 -2.62
N LYS A 89 -19.88 3.99 -1.89
CA LYS A 89 -20.80 5.14 -1.88
C LYS A 89 -20.78 5.99 -3.15
N ARG A 90 -19.64 6.09 -3.84
CA ARG A 90 -19.43 7.06 -4.94
C ARG A 90 -19.13 6.40 -6.29
N GLY A 91 -18.80 5.12 -6.31
CA GLY A 91 -18.46 4.32 -7.49
C GLY A 91 -19.63 3.56 -8.11
N GLY A 92 -20.84 3.69 -7.56
CA GLY A 92 -22.06 3.13 -8.16
C GLY A 92 -22.35 1.67 -7.82
N LEU A 93 -21.89 1.17 -6.67
CA LEU A 93 -22.25 -0.17 -6.15
C LEU A 93 -23.43 -0.14 -5.16
N ALA A 94 -24.29 0.87 -5.24
CA ALA A 94 -25.52 0.99 -4.46
C ALA A 94 -26.66 1.44 -5.37
#